data_AF-A0A0F2RQA4-F1
#
_entry.id   AF-A0A0F2RQA4-F1
#
_cell.length_a   1.000
_cell.length_b   1.000
_cell.length_c   1.000
_cell.angle_alpha   90.00
_cell.angle_beta   90.00
_cell.angle_gamma   90.00
#
_symmetry.space_group_name_H-M   'P 1'
#
loop_
_entity.id
_entity.type
_entity.pdbx_description
1 polymer ?
#
loop_
_entity_poly.entity_id
_entity_poly.type
_entity_poly.pdbx_seq_one_letter_code
_entity_poly.pdbx_strand_id
1 'polypeptide(L)'
;MLKSAAFGALAALMISAQTVAADVSAEPQEHGANQQEFVHGAPQLPSLEWTLAAGGRIYDNWWEALDRPAPEAINPAYPVSAEQKGTGTWRCKECHGWDYLGAEGIYRQGSHFTGIKGVMGMRGRPAESLMATLRDGNHPYTPEMITDEEMLRVATFISEGLTDMRAFIDYETRTVIPGAGDFTRGRAIFQTTCAACHGFDGRAMDWGEGDAHNFVGTEATELPDEVYNKISNAHPGAAMINMRAFSVQDRVSLLTYIATLPVDIDK
;
A
#
# COMPACT_ATOMS: atom_id res chain seq x y z
N MET A 1 74.08 -30.87 35.93
CA MET A 1 72.68 -30.67 36.36
C MET A 1 72.11 -29.45 35.64
N LEU A 2 70.83 -29.56 35.28
CA LEU A 2 70.03 -28.91 34.23
C LEU A 2 70.31 -27.45 33.81
N LYS A 3 70.33 -27.25 32.48
CA LYS A 3 70.06 -26.00 31.76
C LYS A 3 68.58 -25.64 31.92
N SER A 4 68.24 -24.41 32.31
CA SER A 4 66.87 -23.89 32.22
C SER A 4 66.79 -22.85 31.11
N ALA A 5 66.02 -23.18 30.07
CA ALA A 5 65.67 -22.30 28.96
C ALA A 5 64.49 -21.42 29.36
N ALA A 6 64.57 -20.13 29.06
CA ALA A 6 63.46 -19.20 29.16
C ALA A 6 62.46 -19.49 28.04
N PHE A 7 61.27 -19.96 28.38
CA PHE A 7 60.13 -20.02 27.47
C PHE A 7 59.41 -18.67 27.50
N GLY A 8 59.50 -17.91 26.40
CA GLY A 8 58.63 -16.77 26.14
C GLY A 8 57.24 -17.26 25.77
N ALA A 9 56.23 -16.89 26.54
CA ALA A 9 54.83 -17.13 26.18
C ALA A 9 54.40 -16.07 25.15
N LEU A 10 54.21 -16.49 23.90
CA LEU A 10 53.45 -15.70 22.92
C LEU A 10 51.98 -15.75 23.33
N ALA A 11 51.44 -14.63 23.82
CA ALA A 11 49.99 -14.46 23.95
C ALA A 11 49.40 -14.22 22.56
N ALA A 12 48.75 -15.23 22.00
CA ALA A 12 47.95 -15.07 20.79
C ALA A 12 46.69 -14.26 21.14
N LEU A 13 46.59 -13.02 20.65
CA LEU A 13 45.32 -12.29 20.64
C LEU A 13 44.38 -13.02 19.68
N MET A 14 43.39 -13.73 20.24
CA MET A 14 42.23 -14.15 19.46
C MET A 14 41.36 -12.93 19.20
N ILE A 15 41.34 -12.46 17.97
CA ILE A 15 40.33 -11.51 17.49
C ILE A 15 39.06 -12.34 17.31
N SER A 16 38.17 -12.32 18.30
CA SER A 16 36.81 -12.84 18.11
C SER A 16 36.10 -11.91 17.13
N ALA A 17 35.81 -12.41 15.93
CA ALA A 17 34.85 -11.79 15.03
C ALA A 17 33.50 -11.76 15.76
N GLN A 18 33.15 -10.60 16.31
CA GLN A 18 31.78 -10.36 16.73
C GLN A 18 30.96 -10.22 15.46
N THR A 19 30.23 -11.27 15.12
CA THR A 19 29.10 -11.16 14.20
C THR A 19 28.10 -10.22 14.89
N VAL A 20 28.06 -8.97 14.42
CA VAL A 20 26.93 -8.09 14.70
C VAL A 20 25.76 -8.76 14.01
N ALA A 21 24.90 -9.44 14.78
CA ALA A 21 23.61 -9.83 14.28
C ALA A 21 22.90 -8.55 13.85
N ALA A 22 22.41 -8.50 12.61
CA ALA A 22 21.53 -7.43 12.18
C ALA A 22 20.39 -7.37 13.20
N ASP A 23 20.22 -6.20 13.84
CA ASP A 23 19.06 -5.97 14.70
C ASP A 23 17.82 -6.28 13.86
N VAL A 24 16.98 -7.17 14.38
CA VAL A 24 15.69 -7.52 13.80
C VAL A 24 14.97 -6.20 13.49
N SER A 25 14.67 -5.95 12.21
CA SER A 25 13.84 -4.82 11.79
C SER A 25 12.58 -4.84 12.66
N ALA A 26 12.30 -3.72 13.32
CA ALA A 26 11.11 -3.60 14.14
C ALA A 26 9.89 -3.97 13.31
N GLU A 27 8.92 -4.68 13.91
CA GLU A 27 7.64 -4.92 13.24
C GLU A 27 7.07 -3.59 12.71
N PRO A 28 6.35 -3.60 11.57
CA PRO A 28 5.73 -2.40 11.03
C PRO A 28 5.07 -1.63 12.16
N GLN A 29 5.51 -0.39 12.40
CA GLN A 29 5.13 0.31 13.61
C GLN A 29 3.61 0.43 13.67
N GLU A 30 2.97 -0.40 14.49
CA GLU A 30 1.57 -0.23 14.82
C GLU A 30 1.40 1.19 15.34
N HIS A 31 0.37 1.85 14.84
CA HIS A 31 0.12 3.24 15.15
C HIS A 31 -0.09 3.38 16.66
N GLY A 32 0.52 4.41 17.27
CA GLY A 32 0.37 4.64 18.70
C GLY A 32 -1.09 4.99 19.06
N ALA A 33 -1.46 4.88 20.33
CA ALA A 33 -2.83 5.18 20.80
C ALA A 33 -3.34 6.58 20.36
N ASN A 34 -2.43 7.56 20.21
CA ASN A 34 -2.76 8.91 19.75
C ASN A 34 -3.10 9.01 18.25
N GLN A 35 -2.81 7.98 17.47
CA GLN A 35 -3.05 7.92 16.03
C GLN A 35 -4.29 7.08 15.69
N GLN A 36 -4.87 6.34 16.65
CA GLN A 36 -6.06 5.50 16.46
C GLN A 36 -7.21 6.25 15.79
N GLU A 37 -7.49 7.48 16.26
CA GLU A 37 -8.57 8.30 15.71
C GLU A 37 -8.31 8.69 14.24
N PHE A 38 -7.05 8.90 13.86
CA PHE A 38 -6.70 9.17 12.47
C PHE A 38 -6.83 7.93 11.59
N VAL A 39 -6.41 6.76 12.09
CA VAL A 39 -6.38 5.51 11.32
C VAL A 39 -7.79 4.93 11.12
N HIS A 40 -8.54 4.78 12.21
CA HIS A 40 -9.82 4.06 12.23
C HIS A 40 -11.03 4.94 12.58
N GLY A 41 -10.80 6.19 13.00
CA GLY A 41 -11.87 7.13 13.30
C GLY A 41 -12.47 7.81 12.07
N ALA A 42 -13.49 8.62 12.31
CA ALA A 42 -14.11 9.48 11.32
C ALA A 42 -14.33 10.89 11.90
N PRO A 43 -14.06 11.96 11.13
CA PRO A 43 -14.36 13.31 11.57
C PRO A 43 -15.88 13.49 11.69
N GLN A 44 -16.30 14.33 12.64
CA GLN A 44 -17.72 14.64 12.85
C GLN A 44 -18.40 15.26 11.62
N LEU A 45 -17.64 16.01 10.83
CA LEU A 45 -18.07 16.63 9.57
C LEU A 45 -17.08 16.24 8.48
N PRO A 46 -17.29 15.10 7.80
CA PRO A 46 -16.37 14.61 6.79
C PRO A 46 -16.36 15.52 5.55
N SER A 47 -15.17 15.89 5.08
CA SER A 47 -15.02 16.48 3.75
C SER A 47 -15.16 15.41 2.66
N LEU A 48 -15.32 15.84 1.41
CA LEU A 48 -15.31 14.92 0.27
C LEU A 48 -13.95 14.19 0.18
N GLU A 49 -12.84 14.92 0.30
CA GLU A 49 -11.48 14.36 0.23
C GLU A 49 -11.25 13.28 1.28
N TRP A 50 -11.69 13.52 2.52
CA TRP A 50 -11.63 12.51 3.56
C TRP A 50 -12.50 11.30 3.21
N THR A 51 -13.71 11.52 2.70
CA THR A 51 -14.65 10.45 2.31
C THR A 51 -14.06 9.58 1.19
N LEU A 52 -13.44 10.19 0.19
CA LEU A 52 -12.76 9.50 -0.90
C LEU A 52 -11.55 8.70 -0.42
N ALA A 53 -10.74 9.27 0.49
CA ALA A 53 -9.62 8.57 1.09
C ALA A 53 -10.08 7.36 1.91
N ALA A 54 -11.09 7.54 2.78
CA ALA A 54 -11.67 6.46 3.57
C ALA A 54 -12.25 5.33 2.69
N GLY A 55 -13.04 5.68 1.67
CA GLY A 55 -13.56 4.70 0.71
C GLY A 55 -12.46 3.96 -0.05
N GLY A 56 -11.38 4.64 -0.41
CA GLY A 56 -10.22 4.02 -1.07
C GLY A 56 -9.42 3.08 -0.17
N ARG A 57 -9.32 3.36 1.14
CA ARG A 57 -8.73 2.41 2.11
C ARG A 57 -9.58 1.16 2.26
N ILE A 58 -10.90 1.33 2.36
CA ILE A 58 -11.84 0.20 2.46
C ILE A 58 -11.77 -0.66 1.19
N TYR A 59 -11.70 -0.03 0.01
CA TYR A 59 -11.51 -0.73 -1.27
C TYR A 59 -10.21 -1.56 -1.30
N ASP A 60 -9.13 -1.01 -0.74
CA ASP A 60 -7.83 -1.68 -0.68
C ASP A 60 -7.85 -2.87 0.30
N ASN A 61 -8.17 -2.60 1.56
CA ASN A 61 -8.29 -3.61 2.60
C ASN A 61 -9.28 -3.15 3.69
N TRP A 62 -10.51 -3.65 3.64
CA TRP A 62 -11.59 -3.15 4.49
C TRP A 62 -11.44 -3.51 5.96
N TRP A 63 -10.85 -4.65 6.31
CA TRP A 63 -10.78 -5.06 7.71
C TRP A 63 -9.68 -4.27 8.43
N GLU A 64 -8.53 -4.04 7.77
CA GLU A 64 -7.50 -3.13 8.27
C GLU A 64 -7.99 -1.67 8.29
N ALA A 65 -8.74 -1.24 7.28
CA ALA A 65 -9.25 0.13 7.24
C ALA A 65 -10.26 0.44 8.36
N LEU A 66 -10.96 -0.60 8.85
CA LEU A 66 -12.10 -0.44 9.75
C LEU A 66 -11.91 -1.09 11.13
N ASP A 67 -10.70 -1.58 11.43
CA ASP A 67 -10.37 -2.26 12.70
C ASP A 67 -11.31 -3.45 12.98
N ARG A 68 -11.40 -4.36 12.01
CA ARG A 68 -12.27 -5.55 12.08
C ARG A 68 -11.46 -6.84 11.90
N PRO A 69 -11.95 -7.97 12.43
CA PRO A 69 -11.34 -9.28 12.15
C PRO A 69 -11.33 -9.58 10.66
N ALA A 70 -10.20 -10.08 10.16
CA ALA A 70 -10.07 -10.52 8.78
C ALA A 70 -10.98 -11.75 8.51
N PRO A 71 -11.59 -11.88 7.31
CA PRO A 71 -12.37 -13.07 6.96
C PRO A 71 -11.52 -14.31 6.75
N GLU A 72 -11.89 -15.43 7.34
CA GLU A 72 -11.08 -16.67 7.25
C GLU A 72 -11.32 -17.47 5.97
N ALA A 73 -12.54 -17.42 5.42
CA ALA A 73 -12.94 -18.21 4.26
C ALA A 73 -12.54 -17.55 2.93
N ILE A 74 -12.60 -18.30 1.83
CA ILE A 74 -12.56 -17.71 0.49
C ILE A 74 -13.87 -16.94 0.27
N ASN A 75 -13.79 -15.74 -0.32
CA ASN A 75 -14.97 -14.99 -0.71
C ASN A 75 -15.82 -15.83 -1.69
N PRO A 76 -17.11 -16.11 -1.40
CA PRO A 76 -17.96 -16.93 -2.27
C PRO A 76 -18.12 -16.39 -3.70
N ALA A 77 -17.95 -15.09 -3.90
CA ALA A 77 -17.99 -14.47 -5.23
C ALA A 77 -16.64 -14.53 -5.98
N TYR A 78 -15.57 -14.97 -5.31
CA TYR A 78 -14.25 -15.11 -5.93
C TYR A 78 -14.24 -16.27 -6.93
N PRO A 79 -13.78 -16.08 -8.19
CA PRO A 79 -13.85 -17.11 -9.20
C PRO A 79 -13.07 -18.37 -8.82
N VAL A 80 -13.70 -19.53 -8.96
CA VAL A 80 -13.07 -20.84 -8.66
C VAL A 80 -11.82 -21.11 -9.50
N SER A 81 -11.74 -20.51 -10.69
CA SER A 81 -10.59 -20.62 -11.60
C SER A 81 -9.43 -19.68 -11.23
N ALA A 82 -9.64 -18.71 -10.34
CA ALA A 82 -8.61 -17.74 -9.96
C ALA A 82 -7.68 -18.29 -8.87
N GLU A 83 -6.43 -17.82 -8.86
CA GLU A 83 -5.36 -18.47 -8.10
C GLU A 83 -5.42 -18.15 -6.60
N GLN A 84 -5.65 -16.88 -6.22
CA GLN A 84 -5.63 -16.47 -4.81
C GLN A 84 -6.62 -17.24 -3.92
N LYS A 85 -6.27 -17.30 -2.63
CA LYS A 85 -7.02 -17.99 -1.56
C LYS A 85 -6.98 -17.15 -0.28
N GLY A 86 -7.82 -17.50 0.69
CA GLY A 86 -7.84 -16.86 2.01
C GLY A 86 -8.36 -15.41 2.00
N THR A 87 -7.96 -14.65 3.02
CA THR A 87 -8.43 -13.28 3.33
C THR A 87 -8.29 -12.32 2.14
N GLY A 88 -7.23 -12.45 1.34
CA GLY A 88 -6.97 -11.60 0.18
C GLY A 88 -8.13 -11.54 -0.83
N THR A 89 -8.90 -12.64 -0.95
CA THR A 89 -10.06 -12.74 -1.85
C THR A 89 -11.24 -11.83 -1.47
N TRP A 90 -11.20 -11.21 -0.28
CA TRP A 90 -12.22 -10.28 0.20
C TRP A 90 -11.90 -8.82 -0.06
N ARG A 91 -10.71 -8.50 -0.57
CA ARG A 91 -10.30 -7.13 -0.91
C ARG A 91 -10.94 -6.73 -2.25
N CYS A 92 -11.55 -5.56 -2.34
CA CYS A 92 -12.16 -5.11 -3.60
C CYS A 92 -11.12 -5.01 -4.72
N LYS A 93 -9.91 -4.53 -4.38
CA LYS A 93 -8.77 -4.50 -5.29
C LYS A 93 -8.43 -5.87 -5.88
N GLU A 94 -8.71 -6.97 -5.19
CA GLU A 94 -8.31 -8.31 -5.66
C GLU A 94 -9.05 -8.69 -6.94
N CYS A 95 -10.33 -8.32 -7.03
CA CYS A 95 -11.12 -8.54 -8.24
C CYS A 95 -11.00 -7.38 -9.24
N HIS A 96 -10.86 -6.15 -8.75
CA HIS A 96 -11.01 -4.93 -9.56
C HIS A 96 -9.71 -4.17 -9.83
N GLY A 97 -8.57 -4.64 -9.29
CA GLY A 97 -7.24 -4.02 -9.42
C GLY A 97 -7.05 -2.78 -8.55
N TRP A 98 -5.80 -2.47 -8.18
CA TRP A 98 -5.48 -1.14 -7.63
C TRP A 98 -5.59 -0.03 -8.67
N ASP A 99 -5.48 -0.41 -9.94
CA ASP A 99 -5.70 0.46 -11.09
C ASP A 99 -7.17 0.61 -11.51
N TYR A 100 -8.06 -0.07 -10.79
CA TYR A 100 -9.51 -0.03 -10.95
C TYR A 100 -10.04 -0.62 -12.27
N LEU A 101 -9.19 -1.35 -13.03
CA LEU A 101 -9.52 -1.90 -14.34
C LEU A 101 -9.71 -3.43 -14.34
N GLY A 102 -9.33 -4.12 -13.26
CA GLY A 102 -9.50 -5.57 -13.10
C GLY A 102 -8.87 -6.34 -14.28
N ALA A 103 -9.66 -7.21 -14.91
CA ALA A 103 -9.25 -8.01 -16.07
C ALA A 103 -8.83 -7.20 -17.31
N GLU A 104 -9.15 -5.90 -17.38
CA GLU A 104 -8.71 -5.01 -18.46
C GLU A 104 -7.43 -4.23 -18.11
N GLY A 105 -6.90 -4.43 -16.91
CA GLY A 105 -5.82 -3.64 -16.33
C GLY A 105 -4.51 -4.38 -16.08
N ILE A 106 -3.83 -4.01 -15.01
CA ILE A 106 -2.62 -4.70 -14.53
C ILE A 106 -2.93 -6.16 -14.20
N TYR A 107 -4.13 -6.44 -13.67
CA TYR A 107 -4.58 -7.79 -13.34
C TYR A 107 -5.13 -8.57 -14.55
N ARG A 108 -4.85 -8.17 -15.79
CA ARG A 108 -5.27 -8.89 -17.01
C ARG A 108 -4.65 -10.27 -17.18
N GLN A 109 -3.59 -10.57 -16.41
CA GLN A 109 -2.90 -11.85 -16.40
C GLN A 109 -2.18 -12.06 -15.05
N GLY A 110 -1.59 -13.24 -14.86
CA GLY A 110 -0.83 -13.59 -13.66
C GLY A 110 -1.73 -14.01 -12.49
N SER A 111 -1.14 -14.07 -11.29
CA SER A 111 -1.76 -14.68 -10.12
C SER A 111 -2.97 -13.91 -9.55
N HIS A 112 -3.16 -12.65 -9.96
CA HIS A 112 -4.32 -11.83 -9.59
C HIS A 112 -5.42 -11.82 -10.67
N PHE A 113 -5.26 -12.56 -11.78
CA PHE A 113 -6.28 -12.59 -12.82
C PHE A 113 -7.54 -13.33 -12.36
N THR A 114 -8.66 -12.62 -12.35
CA THR A 114 -9.98 -13.15 -11.98
C THR A 114 -10.94 -13.24 -13.18
N GLY A 115 -10.65 -12.54 -14.28
CA GLY A 115 -11.59 -12.32 -15.38
C GLY A 115 -12.73 -11.33 -15.06
N ILE A 116 -12.75 -10.74 -13.86
CA ILE A 116 -13.74 -9.74 -13.45
C ILE A 116 -13.30 -8.36 -13.96
N LYS A 117 -14.22 -7.62 -14.56
CA LYS A 117 -13.97 -6.24 -15.02
C LYS A 117 -13.73 -5.28 -13.85
N GLY A 118 -12.97 -4.23 -14.10
CA GLY A 118 -12.78 -3.15 -13.15
C GLY A 118 -14.01 -2.27 -12.90
N VAL A 119 -13.82 -1.26 -12.04
CA VAL A 119 -14.85 -0.31 -11.61
C VAL A 119 -14.77 1.05 -12.30
N MET A 120 -13.75 1.30 -13.14
CA MET A 120 -13.58 2.59 -13.84
C MET A 120 -14.82 3.08 -14.61
N GLY A 121 -15.62 2.16 -15.18
CA GLY A 121 -16.85 2.51 -15.90
C GLY A 121 -17.99 3.05 -15.01
N MET A 122 -17.85 2.98 -13.68
CA MET A 122 -18.85 3.46 -12.73
C MET A 122 -18.66 4.93 -12.34
N ARG A 123 -17.56 5.56 -12.77
CA ARG A 123 -17.28 6.98 -12.46
C ARG A 123 -18.44 7.88 -12.86
N GLY A 124 -18.75 8.84 -11.98
CA GLY A 124 -19.83 9.81 -12.18
C GLY A 124 -21.24 9.29 -12.00
N ARG A 125 -21.43 7.99 -11.67
CA ARG A 125 -22.74 7.48 -11.25
C ARG A 125 -23.06 7.96 -9.83
N PRO A 126 -24.32 8.28 -9.48
CA PRO A 126 -24.68 8.63 -8.11
C PRO A 126 -24.29 7.51 -7.14
N ALA A 127 -23.62 7.83 -6.02
CA ALA A 127 -23.10 6.84 -5.07
C ALA A 127 -24.21 5.91 -4.54
N GLU A 128 -25.38 6.47 -4.26
CA GLU A 128 -26.57 5.74 -3.79
C GLU A 128 -27.04 4.70 -4.81
N SER A 129 -26.87 4.97 -6.10
CA SER A 129 -27.23 4.00 -7.15
C SER A 129 -26.29 2.79 -7.18
N LEU A 130 -25.06 2.94 -6.67
CA LEU A 130 -24.07 1.86 -6.61
C LEU A 130 -24.27 0.96 -5.37
N MET A 131 -24.93 1.46 -4.33
CA MET A 131 -25.17 0.71 -3.09
C MET A 131 -25.91 -0.61 -3.32
N ALA A 132 -26.90 -0.63 -4.23
CA ALA A 132 -27.64 -1.84 -4.55
C ALA A 132 -26.72 -2.94 -5.12
N THR A 133 -25.75 -2.57 -5.95
CA THR A 133 -24.75 -3.51 -6.51
C THR A 133 -23.74 -3.94 -5.46
N LEU A 134 -23.26 -3.01 -4.63
CA LEU A 134 -22.30 -3.31 -3.56
C LEU A 134 -22.87 -4.19 -2.43
N ARG A 135 -24.20 -4.34 -2.37
CA ARG A 135 -24.92 -5.19 -1.42
C ARG A 135 -25.57 -6.42 -2.06
N ASP A 136 -25.34 -6.66 -3.35
CA ASP A 136 -25.90 -7.83 -4.02
C ASP A 136 -25.07 -9.11 -3.75
N GLY A 137 -25.54 -10.24 -4.29
CA GLY A 137 -24.89 -11.54 -4.08
C GLY A 137 -23.47 -11.67 -4.66
N ASN A 138 -23.03 -10.74 -5.52
CA ASN A 138 -21.66 -10.70 -6.02
C ASN A 138 -20.70 -9.98 -5.06
N HIS A 139 -21.24 -9.28 -4.06
CA HIS A 139 -20.49 -8.57 -3.03
C HIS A 139 -21.03 -8.99 -1.66
N PRO A 140 -20.66 -10.19 -1.15
CA PRO A 140 -21.24 -10.77 0.05
C PRO A 140 -20.74 -10.11 1.35
N TYR A 141 -20.67 -8.78 1.39
CA TYR A 141 -20.34 -7.97 2.56
C TYR A 141 -21.61 -7.69 3.35
N THR A 142 -21.72 -8.25 4.56
CA THR A 142 -22.85 -7.97 5.44
C THR A 142 -22.71 -6.60 6.11
N PRO A 143 -23.80 -6.01 6.64
CA PRO A 143 -23.73 -4.78 7.44
C PRO A 143 -22.82 -4.87 8.68
N GLU A 144 -22.60 -6.07 9.21
CA GLU A 144 -21.66 -6.31 10.32
C GLU A 144 -20.19 -6.21 9.87
N MET A 145 -19.90 -6.62 8.64
CA MET A 145 -18.55 -6.53 8.06
C MET A 145 -18.22 -5.09 7.63
N ILE A 146 -19.14 -4.47 6.90
CA ILE A 146 -19.04 -3.10 6.42
C ILE A 146 -20.43 -2.51 6.54
N THR A 147 -20.62 -1.50 7.38
CA THR A 147 -21.91 -0.82 7.59
C THR A 147 -22.34 -0.07 6.32
N ASP A 148 -23.62 0.31 6.21
CA ASP A 148 -24.11 1.05 5.04
C ASP A 148 -23.44 2.42 4.88
N GLU A 149 -23.11 3.09 5.98
CA GLU A 149 -22.37 4.35 5.96
C GLU A 149 -20.95 4.15 5.41
N GLU A 150 -20.24 3.11 5.85
CA GLU A 150 -18.90 2.80 5.36
C GLU A 150 -18.92 2.34 3.89
N MET A 151 -19.93 1.55 3.50
CA MET A 151 -20.11 1.13 2.12
C MET A 151 -20.47 2.32 1.20
N LEU A 152 -21.19 3.32 1.71
CA LEU A 152 -21.44 4.55 0.97
C LEU A 152 -20.13 5.34 0.71
N ARG A 153 -19.14 5.27 1.60
CA ARG A 153 -17.80 5.84 1.36
C ARG A 153 -17.11 5.13 0.19
N VAL A 154 -17.23 3.79 0.11
CA VAL A 154 -16.72 3.01 -1.04
C VAL A 154 -17.45 3.39 -2.33
N ALA A 155 -18.77 3.50 -2.30
CA ALA A 155 -19.57 3.93 -3.44
C ALA A 155 -19.18 5.33 -3.93
N THR A 156 -18.97 6.27 -3.00
CA THR A 156 -18.52 7.63 -3.30
C THR A 156 -17.11 7.61 -3.91
N PHE A 157 -16.20 6.80 -3.36
CA PHE A 157 -14.87 6.59 -3.92
C PHE A 157 -14.91 6.01 -5.34
N ILE A 158 -15.76 5.02 -5.63
CA ILE A 158 -15.93 4.46 -6.97
C ILE A 158 -16.49 5.50 -7.96
N SER A 159 -17.40 6.35 -7.49
CA SER A 159 -17.99 7.39 -8.35
C SER A 159 -17.01 8.51 -8.68
N GLU A 160 -16.31 9.03 -7.67
CA GLU A 160 -15.61 10.32 -7.76
C GLU A 160 -14.10 10.22 -7.49
N GLY A 161 -13.65 9.14 -6.86
CA GLY A 161 -12.28 8.99 -6.37
C GLY A 161 -11.30 8.33 -7.34
N LEU A 162 -11.78 7.72 -8.42
CA LEU A 162 -10.95 6.91 -9.34
C LEU A 162 -10.14 7.80 -10.30
N THR A 163 -8.89 7.41 -10.53
CA THR A 163 -7.98 8.05 -11.50
C THR A 163 -7.56 7.02 -12.55
N ASP A 164 -7.60 7.39 -13.82
CA ASP A 164 -7.17 6.50 -14.91
C ASP A 164 -5.63 6.43 -14.95
N MET A 165 -5.07 5.35 -14.40
CA MET A 165 -3.62 5.21 -14.23
C MET A 165 -2.88 4.91 -15.53
N ARG A 166 -3.59 4.50 -16.59
CA ARG A 166 -3.00 4.30 -17.93
C ARG A 166 -2.37 5.56 -18.50
N ALA A 167 -2.74 6.73 -17.98
CA ALA A 167 -2.16 8.01 -18.36
C ALA A 167 -0.72 8.21 -17.82
N PHE A 168 -0.29 7.45 -16.82
CA PHE A 168 0.99 7.65 -16.15
C PHE A 168 1.72 6.37 -15.70
N ILE A 169 1.13 5.19 -15.90
CA ILE A 169 1.76 3.88 -15.69
C ILE A 169 1.73 3.11 -17.01
N ASP A 170 2.88 2.57 -17.41
CA ASP A 170 3.01 1.63 -18.51
C ASP A 170 2.62 0.24 -18.00
N TYR A 171 1.60 -0.36 -18.62
CA TYR A 171 1.03 -1.62 -18.13
C TYR A 171 1.77 -2.84 -18.66
N GLU A 172 2.56 -2.70 -19.72
CA GLU A 172 3.38 -3.79 -20.25
C GLU A 172 4.61 -4.01 -19.38
N THR A 173 5.23 -2.94 -18.90
CA THR A 173 6.38 -3.02 -17.99
C THR A 173 6.01 -2.88 -16.52
N ARG A 174 4.77 -2.45 -16.22
CA ARG A 174 4.28 -2.07 -14.87
C ARG A 174 5.18 -1.03 -14.20
N THR A 175 5.55 0.02 -14.93
CA THR A 175 6.42 1.10 -14.44
C THR A 175 5.79 2.47 -14.66
N VAL A 176 6.20 3.47 -13.88
CA VAL A 176 5.80 4.87 -14.13
C VAL A 176 6.29 5.32 -15.51
N ILE A 177 5.41 5.93 -16.32
CA ILE A 177 5.77 6.46 -17.63
C ILE A 177 6.76 7.63 -17.45
N PRO A 178 7.92 7.64 -18.14
CA PRO A 178 8.86 8.74 -18.07
C PRO A 178 8.22 10.09 -18.40
N GLY A 179 8.34 11.06 -17.49
CA GLY A 179 7.81 12.41 -17.67
C GLY A 179 6.30 12.57 -17.40
N ALA A 180 5.60 11.55 -16.90
CA ALA A 180 4.18 11.67 -16.55
C ALA A 180 3.92 12.66 -15.40
N GLY A 181 4.88 12.80 -14.49
CA GLY A 181 4.86 13.74 -13.37
C GLY A 181 6.02 14.73 -13.41
N ASP A 182 5.85 15.88 -12.74
CA ASP A 182 6.95 16.84 -12.54
C ASP A 182 7.84 16.35 -11.39
N PHE A 183 9.03 15.87 -11.75
CA PHE A 183 10.01 15.36 -10.79
C PHE A 183 10.35 16.38 -9.68
N THR A 184 10.53 17.66 -10.02
CA THR A 184 10.91 18.70 -9.04
C THR A 184 9.77 18.97 -8.08
N ARG A 185 8.53 18.98 -8.59
CA ARG A 185 7.33 19.11 -7.75
C ARG A 185 7.15 17.90 -6.83
N GLY A 186 7.31 16.69 -7.36
CA GLY A 186 7.24 15.44 -6.59
C GLY A 186 8.26 15.41 -5.44
N ARG A 187 9.51 15.78 -5.73
CA ARG A 187 10.57 15.93 -4.72
C ARG A 187 10.18 16.92 -3.63
N ALA A 188 9.68 18.10 -3.99
CA ALA A 188 9.29 19.11 -3.02
C ALA A 188 8.17 18.62 -2.09
N ILE A 189 7.19 17.91 -2.64
CA ILE A 189 6.12 17.29 -1.85
C ILE A 189 6.69 16.22 -0.92
N PHE A 190 7.47 15.27 -1.45
CA PHE A 190 8.02 14.17 -0.65
C PHE A 190 8.86 14.69 0.52
N GLN A 191 9.80 15.61 0.26
CA GLN A 191 10.72 16.14 1.26
C GLN A 191 10.02 16.91 2.39
N THR A 192 8.86 17.51 2.11
CA THR A 192 8.13 18.33 3.10
C THR A 192 7.00 17.59 3.80
N THR A 193 6.55 16.46 3.24
CA THR A 193 5.30 15.80 3.64
C THR A 193 5.53 14.33 4.00
N CYS A 194 6.29 13.58 3.20
CA CYS A 194 6.48 12.13 3.34
C CYS A 194 7.77 11.77 4.10
N ALA A 195 8.83 12.54 3.89
CA ALA A 195 10.16 12.31 4.47
C ALA A 195 10.17 12.43 6.00
N ALA A 196 9.16 13.06 6.61
CA ALA A 196 8.97 13.10 8.05
C ALA A 196 8.85 11.69 8.67
N CYS A 197 8.35 10.71 7.90
CA CYS A 197 8.23 9.32 8.31
C CYS A 197 9.17 8.41 7.50
N HIS A 198 9.23 8.59 6.17
CA HIS A 198 9.99 7.71 5.29
C HIS A 198 11.48 8.10 5.14
N GLY A 199 11.93 9.21 5.72
CA GLY A 199 13.28 9.74 5.52
C GLY A 199 13.45 10.42 4.16
N PHE A 200 14.50 11.23 4.00
CA PHE A 200 14.73 11.97 2.75
C PHE A 200 15.10 11.08 1.56
N ASP A 201 15.67 9.91 1.82
CA ASP A 201 16.00 8.88 0.83
C ASP A 201 14.96 7.75 0.77
N GLY A 202 13.86 7.83 1.54
CA GLY A 202 12.79 6.84 1.52
C GLY A 202 13.05 5.54 2.29
N ARG A 203 14.20 5.41 2.96
CA ARG A 203 14.62 4.16 3.63
C ARG A 203 14.44 4.14 5.14
N ALA A 204 13.84 5.16 5.75
CA ALA A 204 13.69 5.22 7.21
C ALA A 204 12.69 4.20 7.77
N MET A 205 11.84 3.63 6.91
CA MET A 205 10.90 2.57 7.26
C MET A 205 11.14 1.39 6.31
N ASP A 206 11.48 0.25 6.90
CA ASP A 206 11.72 -1.00 6.20
C ASP A 206 10.68 -2.03 6.64
N TRP A 207 9.95 -2.57 5.67
CA TRP A 207 8.95 -3.64 5.89
C TRP A 207 9.33 -4.91 5.12
N GLY A 208 10.60 -5.06 4.78
CA GLY A 208 11.15 -6.32 4.31
C GLY A 208 11.18 -7.38 5.42
N GLU A 209 11.12 -8.65 5.02
CA GLU A 209 11.21 -9.79 5.92
C GLU A 209 12.53 -10.55 5.71
N GLY A 210 13.17 -10.96 6.80
CA GLY A 210 14.43 -11.71 6.76
C GLY A 210 15.57 -10.88 6.18
N ASP A 211 16.20 -11.38 5.10
CA ASP A 211 17.29 -10.69 4.41
C ASP A 211 16.80 -9.76 3.28
N ALA A 212 15.47 -9.70 3.04
CA ALA A 212 14.88 -8.80 2.06
C ALA A 212 14.60 -7.44 2.70
N HIS A 213 14.74 -6.37 1.91
CA HIS A 213 14.43 -5.00 2.32
C HIS A 213 13.35 -4.44 1.40
N ASN A 214 12.35 -3.77 1.97
CA ASN A 214 11.29 -3.12 1.20
C ASN A 214 11.07 -1.70 1.70
N PHE A 215 11.27 -0.74 0.79
CA PHE A 215 11.12 0.69 1.04
C PHE A 215 10.08 1.29 0.09
N VAL A 216 9.71 2.56 0.30
CA VAL A 216 8.79 3.25 -0.63
C VAL A 216 9.32 3.25 -2.08
N GLY A 217 10.64 3.29 -2.27
CA GLY A 217 11.27 3.21 -3.59
C GLY A 217 11.10 1.83 -4.24
N THR A 218 11.27 0.76 -3.46
CA THR A 218 11.05 -0.64 -3.89
C THR A 218 9.62 -0.81 -4.38
N GLU A 219 8.65 -0.44 -3.53
CA GLU A 219 7.22 -0.55 -3.83
C GLU A 219 6.83 0.27 -5.07
N ALA A 220 7.35 1.49 -5.21
CA ALA A 220 6.99 2.35 -6.35
C ALA A 220 7.58 1.85 -7.68
N THR A 221 8.67 1.10 -7.61
CA THR A 221 9.31 0.48 -8.79
C THR A 221 8.56 -0.77 -9.22
N GLU A 222 8.08 -1.58 -8.27
CA GLU A 222 7.45 -2.88 -8.55
C GLU A 222 5.91 -2.81 -8.68
N LEU A 223 5.28 -1.96 -7.86
CA LEU A 223 3.83 -1.87 -7.68
C LEU A 223 3.33 -0.41 -7.76
N PRO A 224 3.65 0.36 -8.83
CA PRO A 224 3.31 1.78 -8.91
C PRO A 224 1.81 2.08 -8.82
N ASP A 225 0.95 1.16 -9.23
CA ASP A 225 -0.51 1.26 -9.12
C ASP A 225 -0.99 1.19 -7.66
N GLU A 226 -0.41 0.28 -6.88
CA GLU A 226 -0.67 0.18 -5.45
C GLU A 226 -0.15 1.41 -4.71
N VAL A 227 1.08 1.85 -5.02
CA VAL A 227 1.66 3.06 -4.41
C VAL A 227 0.83 4.29 -4.75
N TYR A 228 0.36 4.45 -5.98
CA TYR A 228 -0.53 5.57 -6.32
C TYR A 228 -1.86 5.52 -5.54
N ASN A 229 -2.44 4.33 -5.38
CA ASN A 229 -3.64 4.14 -4.57
C ASN A 229 -3.38 4.55 -3.10
N LYS A 230 -2.26 4.12 -2.52
CA LYS A 230 -1.89 4.43 -1.14
C LYS A 230 -1.51 5.90 -0.93
N ILE A 231 -0.80 6.54 -1.86
CA ILE A 231 -0.58 8.00 -1.84
C ILE A 231 -1.93 8.73 -1.86
N SER A 232 -2.87 8.26 -2.68
CA SER A 232 -4.17 8.88 -2.81
C SER A 232 -5.05 8.68 -1.58
N ASN A 233 -5.01 7.53 -0.91
CA ASN A 233 -6.03 7.13 0.06
C ASN A 233 -5.50 6.81 1.47
N ALA A 234 -4.18 6.78 1.66
CA ALA A 234 -3.44 6.19 2.77
C ALA A 234 -3.40 4.65 2.76
N HIS A 235 -2.44 4.09 3.47
CA HIS A 235 -2.31 2.65 3.71
C HIS A 235 -3.32 2.20 4.78
N PRO A 236 -4.16 1.18 4.55
CA PRO A 236 -5.12 0.68 5.54
C PRO A 236 -4.46 0.22 6.84
N GLY A 237 -4.96 0.63 8.01
CA GLY A 237 -4.39 0.23 9.31
C GLY A 237 -3.10 0.96 9.73
N ALA A 238 -2.55 1.84 8.87
CA ALA A 238 -1.37 2.63 9.20
C ALA A 238 -1.69 4.12 9.36
N ALA A 239 -0.96 4.80 10.23
CA ALA A 239 -1.01 6.26 10.39
C ALA A 239 -0.30 7.01 9.23
N MET A 240 -0.50 6.53 8.01
CA MET A 240 0.02 7.14 6.78
C MET A 240 -0.91 8.26 6.34
N ILE A 241 -0.35 9.44 6.06
CA ILE A 241 -1.12 10.54 5.46
C ILE A 241 -1.60 10.17 4.04
N ASN A 242 -2.60 10.89 3.54
CA ASN A 242 -3.05 10.79 2.16
C ASN A 242 -3.03 12.15 1.47
N MET A 243 -3.07 12.14 0.15
CA MET A 243 -2.90 13.34 -0.67
C MET A 243 -4.18 13.74 -1.41
N ARG A 244 -5.39 13.39 -0.91
CA ARG A 244 -6.66 13.74 -1.59
C ARG A 244 -6.90 15.24 -1.73
N ALA A 245 -6.38 16.05 -0.80
CA ALA A 245 -6.45 17.51 -0.89
C ALA A 245 -5.53 18.11 -1.97
N PHE A 246 -4.58 17.31 -2.49
CA PHE A 246 -3.68 17.71 -3.56
C PHE A 246 -4.23 17.30 -4.93
N SER A 247 -3.80 18.00 -5.97
CA SER A 247 -4.25 17.70 -7.33
C SER A 247 -3.85 16.28 -7.76
N VAL A 248 -4.55 15.72 -8.74
CA VAL A 248 -4.15 14.45 -9.38
C VAL A 248 -2.70 14.54 -9.88
N GLN A 249 -2.32 15.68 -10.50
CA GLN A 249 -0.97 15.88 -11.03
C GLN A 249 0.09 15.96 -9.94
N ASP A 250 -0.21 16.54 -8.76
CA ASP A 250 0.71 16.51 -7.61
C ASP A 250 0.98 15.08 -7.15
N ARG A 251 -0.07 14.24 -7.10
CA ARG A 251 0.05 12.82 -6.72
C ARG A 251 0.83 12.01 -7.75
N VAL A 252 0.62 12.27 -9.05
CA VAL A 252 1.42 11.65 -10.13
C VAL A 252 2.88 12.09 -10.03
N SER A 253 3.13 13.38 -9.82
CA SER A 253 4.47 13.93 -9.61
C SER A 253 5.17 13.31 -8.41
N LEU A 254 4.45 13.12 -7.31
CA LEU A 254 4.95 12.43 -6.12
C LEU A 254 5.33 10.97 -6.42
N LEU A 255 4.46 10.20 -7.09
CA LEU A 255 4.78 8.83 -7.52
C LEU A 255 6.02 8.80 -8.42
N THR A 256 6.11 9.71 -9.40
CA THR A 256 7.28 9.82 -10.30
C THR A 256 8.57 10.04 -9.52
N TYR A 257 8.55 10.85 -8.46
CA TYR A 257 9.74 11.04 -7.63
C TYR A 257 10.04 9.79 -6.77
N ILE A 258 9.03 9.19 -6.12
CA ILE A 258 9.23 8.02 -5.25
C ILE A 258 9.83 6.84 -6.03
N ALA A 259 9.38 6.62 -7.28
CA ALA A 259 9.92 5.58 -8.17
C ALA A 259 11.40 5.79 -8.58
N THR A 260 12.06 6.86 -8.12
CA THR A 260 13.50 7.09 -8.32
C THR A 260 14.31 6.97 -7.03
N LEU A 261 13.65 6.73 -5.90
CA LEU A 261 14.31 6.58 -4.61
C LEU A 261 15.06 5.23 -4.53
N PRO A 262 16.11 5.15 -3.69
CA PRO A 262 16.81 3.89 -3.43
C PRO A 262 15.88 2.72 -3.12
N VAL A 263 16.22 1.55 -3.66
CA VAL A 263 15.50 0.28 -3.44
C VAL A 263 16.29 -0.72 -2.59
N ASP A 264 17.57 -0.43 -2.34
CA ASP A 264 18.51 -1.29 -1.61
C ASP A 264 19.14 -0.53 -0.43
N ILE A 265 19.72 -1.28 0.50
CA ILE A 265 20.62 -0.74 1.53
C ILE A 265 21.97 -0.35 0.93
N ASP A 266 22.60 0.70 1.46
CA ASP A 266 23.96 1.07 1.06
C ASP A 266 24.92 -0.06 1.51
N LYS A 267 25.79 -0.50 0.60
CA LYS A 267 26.83 -1.51 0.88
C LYS A 267 28.02 -0.95 1.63
#